data_AF-R9WK47-F1
#
_entry.id   AF-R9WK47-F1
#
_cell.length_a   1.000
_cell.length_b   1.000
_cell.length_c   1.000
_cell.angle_alpha   90.00
_cell.angle_beta   90.00
_cell.angle_gamma   90.00
#
_symmetry.space_group_name_H-M   'P 1'
#
loop_
_entity.id
_entity.type
_entity.pdbx_description
1 polymer ?
#
loop_
_entity_poly.entity_id
_entity_poly.type
_entity_poly.pdbx_seq_one_letter_code
_entity_poly.pdbx_strand_id
1 'polypeptide(L)'
;MANKVYIKDKDGNDLLVATDWSIINGKPNNLVTTNQLPTLTGQQRDGIQFVNGAYDWDHVNNGWNCCYRIADLGGFKLVELRLMFALNKDVTGGLAHAIKLPNIINPDQNIETWYATNVEGTYVHHSGTDVDIEVHSGKYPANTLVSYYNHYLTTN
;
A
#
# COMPACT_ATOMS: atom_id res chain seq x y z
N MET A 1 -31.18 31.54 12.28
CA MET A 1 -29.70 31.57 12.21
C MET A 1 -29.18 31.07 13.54
N ALA A 2 -28.38 30.00 13.57
CA ALA A 2 -27.80 29.51 14.82
C ALA A 2 -26.67 30.47 15.25
N ASN A 3 -26.80 31.08 16.43
CA ASN A 3 -25.73 31.88 17.03
C ASN A 3 -24.56 30.94 17.36
N LYS A 4 -23.41 31.15 16.72
CA LYS A 4 -22.17 30.48 17.12
C LYS A 4 -21.77 31.03 18.49
N VAL A 5 -21.74 30.18 19.52
CA VAL A 5 -21.23 30.52 20.85
C VAL A 5 -19.72 30.27 20.82
N TYR A 6 -18.92 31.32 20.97
CA TYR A 6 -17.48 31.21 21.16
C TYR A 6 -17.20 31.06 22.66
N ILE A 7 -16.49 30.00 23.06
CA ILE A 7 -16.00 29.86 24.43
C ILE A 7 -14.84 30.84 24.59
N LYS A 8 -14.79 31.61 25.68
CA LYS A 8 -13.70 32.56 25.99
C LYS A 8 -12.93 32.09 27.22
N ASP A 9 -11.64 32.42 27.29
CA ASP A 9 -10.86 32.22 28.51
C ASP A 9 -11.21 33.26 29.58
N LYS A 10 -10.61 33.15 30.76
CA LYS A 10 -10.82 34.08 31.88
C LYS A 10 -10.37 35.52 31.57
N ASP A 11 -9.54 35.70 30.53
CA ASP A 11 -8.96 36.97 30.11
C ASP A 11 -9.71 37.57 28.89
N GLY A 12 -10.80 36.91 28.46
CA GLY A 12 -11.67 37.36 27.37
C GLY A 12 -11.17 37.02 25.97
N ASN A 13 -10.07 36.28 25.84
CA ASN A 13 -9.59 35.79 24.56
C ASN A 13 -10.53 34.70 24.07
N ASP A 14 -10.81 34.69 22.76
CA ASP A 14 -11.56 33.61 22.16
C ASP A 14 -10.73 32.32 22.26
N LEU A 15 -11.27 31.33 22.98
CA LEU A 15 -10.73 29.99 22.94
C LEU A 15 -11.16 29.40 21.60
N LEU A 16 -10.17 29.16 20.72
CA LEU A 16 -10.37 28.29 19.58
C LEU A 16 -10.79 26.92 20.12
N VAL A 17 -12.11 26.67 20.11
CA VAL A 17 -12.62 25.33 20.29
C VAL A 17 -11.94 24.51 19.19
N ALA A 18 -11.23 23.44 19.57
CA ALA A 18 -10.46 22.57 18.67
C ALA A 18 -11.35 21.78 17.67
N THR A 19 -12.42 22.41 17.19
CA THR A 19 -13.44 21.92 16.27
C THR A 19 -13.31 22.54 14.88
N ASP A 20 -12.51 23.60 14.70
CA ASP A 20 -12.28 24.14 13.36
C ASP A 20 -11.28 23.28 12.60
N TRP A 21 -11.80 22.30 11.86
CA TRP A 21 -11.02 21.43 10.99
C TRP A 21 -10.16 22.21 9.97
N SER A 22 -10.50 23.47 9.67
CA SER A 22 -9.79 24.28 8.68
C SER A 22 -8.35 24.64 9.09
N ILE A 23 -8.07 24.77 10.39
CA ILE A 23 -6.75 25.21 10.92
C ILE A 23 -5.73 24.08 11.09
N ILE A 24 -6.13 22.82 10.92
CA ILE A 24 -5.23 21.66 11.02
C ILE A 24 -4.46 21.49 9.70
N ASN A 25 -3.13 21.49 9.78
CA ASN A 25 -2.23 21.19 8.66
C ASN A 25 -2.01 19.68 8.54
N GLY A 26 -1.86 19.17 7.31
CA GLY A 26 -1.61 17.74 7.07
C GLY A 26 -2.79 16.84 7.47
N LYS A 27 -4.03 17.33 7.34
CA LYS A 27 -5.24 16.54 7.57
C LYS A 27 -5.61 15.70 6.33
N PRO A 28 -6.28 14.55 6.51
CA PRO A 28 -6.77 13.76 5.39
C PRO A 28 -7.68 14.56 4.44
N ASN A 29 -7.55 14.34 3.14
CA ASN A 29 -8.37 15.06 2.14
C ASN A 29 -9.81 14.55 2.07
N ASN A 30 -10.06 13.33 2.53
CA ASN A 30 -11.34 12.63 2.41
C ASN A 30 -12.24 12.74 3.65
N LEU A 31 -11.79 13.41 4.71
CA LEU A 31 -12.59 13.64 5.92
C LEU A 31 -13.25 15.01 5.87
N VAL A 32 -14.55 15.03 5.62
CA VAL A 32 -15.37 16.25 5.53
C VAL A 32 -15.62 16.84 6.93
N THR A 33 -15.52 16.04 7.99
CA THR A 33 -15.70 16.42 9.40
C THR A 33 -14.77 15.64 10.35
N THR A 34 -14.58 16.13 11.58
CA THR A 34 -13.73 15.52 12.63
C THR A 34 -14.16 14.14 13.12
N ASN A 35 -15.36 13.67 12.75
CA ASN A 35 -15.96 12.43 13.28
C ASN A 35 -15.94 11.26 12.29
N GLN A 36 -15.27 11.43 11.14
CA GLN A 36 -15.17 10.37 10.14
C GLN A 36 -13.81 9.69 10.29
N LEU A 37 -13.80 8.35 10.36
CA LEU A 37 -12.56 7.58 10.28
C LEU A 37 -12.10 7.54 8.82
N PRO A 38 -10.79 7.61 8.55
CA PRO A 38 -10.24 7.35 7.23
C PRO A 38 -10.72 6.00 6.68
N THR A 39 -11.15 6.01 5.42
CA THR A 39 -11.58 4.81 4.71
C THR A 39 -10.57 4.45 3.62
N LEU A 40 -10.44 3.16 3.35
CA LEU A 40 -9.70 2.69 2.19
C LEU A 40 -10.40 3.15 0.91
N THR A 41 -9.61 3.67 -0.03
CA THR A 41 -10.07 3.94 -1.40
C THR A 41 -10.55 2.65 -2.08
N GLY A 42 -11.19 2.81 -3.24
CA GLY A 42 -11.37 1.69 -4.16
C GLY A 42 -10.04 1.03 -4.53
N GLN A 43 -10.09 -0.22 -4.99
CA GLN A 43 -8.92 -0.94 -5.51
C GLN A 43 -8.29 -0.15 -6.66
N GLN A 44 -6.97 0.00 -6.61
CA GLN A 44 -6.15 0.68 -7.60
C GLN A 44 -5.11 -0.31 -8.16
N ARG A 45 -4.74 -0.15 -9.43
CA ARG A 45 -3.67 -0.91 -10.07
C ARG A 45 -2.72 -0.05 -10.89
N ASP A 46 -3.03 1.24 -10.99
CA ASP A 46 -2.32 2.17 -11.86
C ASP A 46 -0.84 2.24 -11.46
N GLY A 47 0.03 2.04 -12.44
CA GLY A 47 1.48 2.08 -12.25
C GLY A 47 2.12 0.83 -11.62
N ILE A 48 1.36 -0.23 -11.31
CA ILE A 48 1.94 -1.56 -11.05
C ILE A 48 2.52 -2.08 -12.38
N GLN A 49 3.81 -2.39 -12.40
CA GLN A 49 4.50 -2.92 -13.56
C GLN A 49 4.95 -4.36 -13.30
N PHE A 50 4.64 -5.26 -14.23
CA PHE A 50 5.16 -6.62 -14.21
C PHE A 50 6.38 -6.72 -15.13
N VAL A 51 7.44 -7.35 -14.63
CA VAL A 51 8.72 -7.46 -15.32
C VAL A 51 9.20 -8.91 -15.38
N ASN A 52 10.22 -9.19 -16.21
CA ASN A 52 10.83 -10.52 -16.32
C ASN A 52 9.86 -11.68 -16.59
N GLY A 53 8.72 -11.40 -17.22
CA GLY A 53 7.69 -12.41 -17.51
C GLY A 53 6.73 -12.66 -16.36
N ALA A 54 6.75 -11.84 -15.32
CA ALA A 54 5.70 -11.80 -14.32
C ALA A 54 4.37 -11.33 -14.92
N TYR A 55 3.27 -11.78 -14.33
CA TYR A 55 1.93 -11.39 -14.73
C TYR A 55 0.95 -11.53 -13.56
N ASP A 56 -0.11 -10.73 -13.58
CA ASP A 56 -1.25 -10.86 -12.66
C ASP A 56 -1.92 -12.23 -12.86
N TRP A 57 -2.16 -12.99 -11.79
CA TRP A 57 -2.69 -14.36 -11.91
C TRP A 57 -4.00 -14.45 -12.72
N ASP A 58 -4.86 -13.43 -12.65
CA ASP A 58 -6.12 -13.35 -13.40
C ASP A 58 -6.08 -12.28 -14.51
N HIS A 59 -4.90 -12.11 -15.13
CA HIS A 59 -4.67 -11.18 -16.24
C HIS A 59 -5.59 -11.40 -17.46
N VAL A 60 -6.20 -12.59 -17.58
CA VAL A 60 -7.10 -12.94 -18.70
C VAL A 60 -8.53 -12.44 -18.46
N ASN A 61 -9.03 -12.42 -17.23
CA ASN A 61 -10.44 -12.07 -16.96
C ASN A 61 -10.61 -10.61 -16.51
N ASN A 62 -9.88 -10.17 -15.47
CA ASN A 62 -10.11 -8.85 -14.88
C ASN A 62 -8.83 -8.09 -14.49
N GLY A 63 -7.70 -8.78 -14.24
CA GLY A 63 -6.42 -8.18 -13.86
C GLY A 63 -6.49 -7.31 -12.61
N TRP A 64 -7.20 -7.76 -11.57
CA TRP A 64 -7.35 -7.06 -10.27
C TRP A 64 -6.75 -7.85 -9.10
N ASN A 65 -6.04 -8.92 -9.39
CA ASN A 65 -5.43 -9.79 -8.38
C ASN A 65 -4.17 -9.15 -7.78
N CYS A 66 -3.52 -8.28 -8.53
CA CYS A 66 -2.53 -7.32 -8.06
C CYS A 66 -3.13 -5.92 -7.98
N CYS A 67 -3.37 -5.45 -6.77
CA CYS A 67 -3.93 -4.14 -6.53
C CYS A 67 -3.48 -3.58 -5.17
N TYR A 68 -3.64 -2.28 -5.00
CA TYR A 68 -3.49 -1.63 -3.71
C TYR A 68 -4.71 -0.78 -3.37
N ARG A 69 -4.86 -0.48 -2.08
CA ARG A 69 -5.82 0.49 -1.56
C ARG A 69 -5.08 1.43 -0.62
N ILE A 70 -5.53 2.67 -0.55
CA ILE A 70 -4.91 3.70 0.30
C ILE A 70 -5.97 4.22 1.26
N ALA A 71 -5.64 4.32 2.55
CA ALA A 71 -6.35 5.18 3.47
C ALA A 71 -5.50 6.43 3.71
N ASP A 72 -6.03 7.59 3.33
CA ASP A 72 -5.41 8.89 3.60
C ASP A 72 -5.54 9.21 5.09
N LEU A 73 -4.42 9.28 5.80
CA LEU A 73 -4.32 9.64 7.22
C LEU A 73 -3.76 11.05 7.40
N GLY A 74 -3.68 11.83 6.32
CA GLY A 74 -3.21 13.20 6.30
C GLY A 74 -1.72 13.28 5.95
N GLY A 75 -0.87 13.58 6.94
CA GLY A 75 0.58 13.66 6.75
C GLY A 75 1.26 12.34 6.38
N PHE A 76 0.51 11.24 6.40
CA PHE A 76 0.92 9.91 5.96
C PHE A 76 -0.32 9.14 5.48
N LYS A 77 -0.09 8.00 4.85
CA LYS A 77 -1.11 7.13 4.27
C LYS A 77 -0.85 5.69 4.73
N LEU A 78 -1.92 4.94 4.94
CA LEU A 78 -1.84 3.48 5.09
C LEU A 78 -2.10 2.85 3.72
N VAL A 79 -1.16 2.03 3.27
CA VAL A 79 -1.30 1.22 2.07
C VAL A 79 -1.71 -0.19 2.48
N GLU A 80 -2.75 -0.71 1.84
CA GLU A 80 -2.99 -2.14 1.74
C GLU A 80 -2.55 -2.61 0.37
N LEU A 81 -1.62 -3.56 0.33
CA LEU A 81 -1.11 -4.17 -0.88
C LEU A 81 -1.56 -5.63 -0.95
N ARG A 82 -2.18 -5.99 -2.08
CA ARG A 82 -2.54 -7.37 -2.42
C ARG A 82 -1.90 -7.71 -3.76
N LEU A 83 -1.06 -8.73 -3.80
CA LEU A 83 -0.41 -9.21 -5.00
C LEU A 83 -0.67 -10.71 -5.15
N MET A 84 -1.36 -11.08 -6.22
CA MET A 84 -1.52 -12.46 -6.68
C MET A 84 -1.00 -12.56 -8.10
N PHE A 85 0.18 -13.15 -8.26
CA PHE A 85 0.95 -13.12 -9.50
C PHE A 85 1.68 -14.44 -9.74
N ALA A 86 2.26 -14.59 -10.93
CA ALA A 86 3.12 -15.70 -11.29
C ALA A 86 4.19 -15.22 -12.29
N LEU A 87 5.22 -16.03 -12.54
CA LEU A 87 6.19 -15.83 -13.61
C LEU A 87 5.97 -16.86 -14.71
N ASN A 88 6.10 -16.46 -15.97
CA ASN A 88 5.93 -17.35 -17.13
C ASN A 88 7.10 -18.33 -17.38
N LYS A 89 8.12 -18.31 -16.52
CA LYS A 89 9.34 -19.10 -16.61
C LYS A 89 9.78 -19.56 -15.23
N ASP A 90 10.54 -20.65 -15.19
CA ASP A 90 11.16 -21.14 -13.96
C ASP A 90 12.15 -20.08 -13.43
N VAL A 91 12.22 -19.94 -12.10
CA VAL A 91 13.27 -19.19 -11.41
C VAL A 91 14.18 -20.19 -10.72
N THR A 92 15.48 -20.10 -10.98
CA THR A 92 16.49 -20.99 -10.39
C THR A 92 17.64 -20.15 -9.86
N GLY A 93 17.95 -20.27 -8.57
CA GLY A 93 19.12 -19.67 -7.93
C GLY A 93 19.15 -18.14 -7.97
N GLY A 94 18.84 -17.52 -6.83
CA GLY A 94 18.91 -16.07 -6.65
C GLY A 94 17.59 -15.35 -6.90
N LEU A 95 17.68 -14.04 -7.06
CA LEU A 95 16.56 -13.10 -7.06
C LEU A 95 16.08 -12.81 -8.49
N ALA A 96 14.78 -12.96 -8.72
CA ALA A 96 14.10 -12.57 -9.95
C ALA A 96 13.07 -11.47 -9.67
N HIS A 97 13.36 -10.27 -10.15
CA HIS A 97 12.45 -9.15 -10.03
C HIS A 97 11.16 -9.40 -10.80
N ALA A 98 10.02 -9.29 -10.12
CA ALA A 98 8.72 -9.67 -10.67
C ALA A 98 7.80 -8.46 -10.83
N ILE A 99 7.72 -7.59 -9.82
CA ILE A 99 6.80 -6.46 -9.82
C ILE A 99 7.51 -5.20 -9.33
N LYS A 100 7.29 -4.11 -10.05
CA LYS A 100 7.61 -2.75 -9.60
C LYS A 100 6.33 -2.02 -9.24
N LEU A 101 6.24 -1.58 -7.99
CA LEU A 101 5.14 -0.83 -7.42
C LEU A 101 5.26 0.66 -7.79
N PRO A 102 4.13 1.38 -7.90
CA PRO A 102 4.15 2.80 -8.20
C PRO A 102 4.67 3.62 -7.01
N ASN A 103 5.38 4.72 -7.29
CA ASN A 103 5.98 5.57 -6.26
C ASN A 103 4.97 6.14 -5.24
N ILE A 104 3.69 6.28 -5.61
CA ILE A 104 2.63 6.76 -4.70
C ILE A 104 2.39 5.83 -3.51
N ILE A 105 2.83 4.56 -3.61
CA ILE A 105 2.81 3.61 -2.49
C ILE A 105 4.22 3.18 -2.10
N ASN A 106 5.27 3.92 -2.46
CA ASN A 106 6.60 3.58 -2.00
C ASN A 106 6.67 3.71 -0.47
N PRO A 107 7.04 2.67 0.28
CA PRO A 107 7.08 2.75 1.73
C PRO A 107 8.10 3.78 2.23
N ASP A 108 7.79 4.47 3.34
CA ASP A 108 8.72 5.44 3.95
C ASP A 108 9.91 4.76 4.64
N GLN A 109 9.68 3.54 5.10
CA GLN A 109 10.68 2.74 5.78
C GLN A 109 11.43 1.88 4.77
N ASN A 110 12.66 1.51 5.12
CA ASN A 110 13.36 0.45 4.43
C ASN A 110 12.64 -0.87 4.74
N ILE A 111 11.57 -1.16 4.00
CA ILE A 111 10.90 -2.45 4.03
C ILE A 111 11.88 -3.42 3.41
N GLU A 112 12.33 -4.38 4.20
CA GLU A 112 13.18 -5.48 3.78
C GLU A 112 12.53 -6.73 4.35
N THR A 113 11.59 -7.30 3.60
CA THR A 113 10.69 -8.33 4.12
C THR A 113 10.70 -9.57 3.25
N TRP A 114 10.72 -10.73 3.91
CA TRP A 114 10.86 -12.04 3.30
C TRP A 114 9.71 -12.94 3.72
N TYR A 115 8.94 -13.44 2.76
CA TYR A 115 7.78 -14.30 3.01
C TYR A 115 7.99 -15.64 2.32
N ALA A 116 7.95 -16.72 3.09
CA ALA A 116 8.05 -18.06 2.53
C ALA A 116 6.90 -18.33 1.56
N THR A 117 7.21 -18.97 0.44
CA THR A 117 6.20 -19.50 -0.48
C THR A 117 5.84 -20.96 -0.12
N ASN A 118 4.91 -21.56 -0.87
CA ASN A 118 4.63 -22.99 -0.79
C ASN A 118 5.70 -23.87 -1.44
N VAL A 119 6.70 -23.26 -2.09
CA VAL A 119 7.86 -23.96 -2.66
C VAL A 119 9.02 -23.80 -1.67
N GLU A 120 9.58 -24.94 -1.25
CA GLU A 120 10.70 -24.97 -0.31
C GLU A 120 11.88 -24.14 -0.82
N GLY A 121 12.52 -23.39 0.08
CA GLY A 121 13.67 -22.55 -0.25
C GLY A 121 13.35 -21.37 -1.17
N THR A 122 12.08 -21.04 -1.39
CA THR A 122 11.66 -19.90 -2.20
C THR A 122 10.87 -18.89 -1.39
N TYR A 123 11.20 -17.61 -1.57
CA TYR A 123 10.66 -16.48 -0.82
C TYR A 123 10.16 -15.38 -1.75
N VAL A 124 9.08 -14.71 -1.34
CA VAL A 124 8.75 -13.38 -1.84
C VAL A 124 9.60 -12.39 -1.05
N HIS A 125 10.38 -11.60 -1.75
CA HIS A 125 11.14 -10.49 -1.19
C HIS A 125 10.46 -9.18 -1.60
N HIS A 126 10.25 -8.29 -0.64
CA HIS A 126 9.72 -6.95 -0.92
C HIS A 126 10.69 -5.93 -0.32
N SER A 127 11.26 -5.11 -1.21
CA SER A 127 12.22 -4.06 -0.93
C SER A 127 11.87 -2.76 -1.65
N GLY A 128 11.48 -1.72 -0.91
CA GLY A 128 11.10 -0.43 -1.49
C GLY A 128 9.90 -0.56 -2.44
N THR A 129 10.09 -0.24 -3.73
CA THR A 129 9.07 -0.44 -4.77
C THR A 129 9.11 -1.83 -5.39
N ASP A 130 10.07 -2.66 -5.04
CA ASP A 130 10.38 -3.87 -5.78
C ASP A 130 9.87 -5.09 -5.03
N VAL A 131 9.21 -5.98 -5.77
CA VAL A 131 8.76 -7.28 -5.29
C VAL A 131 9.36 -8.35 -6.18
N ASP A 132 10.06 -9.28 -5.55
CA ASP A 132 10.91 -10.26 -6.20
C ASP A 132 10.55 -11.68 -5.73
N ILE A 133 10.89 -12.68 -6.55
CA ILE A 133 10.92 -14.08 -6.16
C ILE A 133 12.38 -14.49 -6.03
N GLU A 134 12.78 -14.91 -4.82
CA GLU A 134 14.12 -15.38 -4.55
C GLU A 134 14.13 -16.88 -4.23
N VAL A 135 15.02 -17.62 -4.90
CA VAL A 135 15.19 -19.06 -4.73
C VAL A 135 16.56 -19.35 -4.13
N HIS A 136 16.58 -19.75 -2.86
CA HIS A 136 17.79 -20.17 -2.13
C HIS A 136 18.15 -21.63 -2.42
N SER A 137 17.17 -22.49 -2.68
CA SER A 137 17.38 -23.88 -3.06
C SER A 137 16.29 -24.37 -4.01
N GLY A 138 16.65 -25.31 -4.88
CA GLY A 138 15.70 -25.88 -5.86
C GLY A 138 15.31 -24.89 -6.96
N LYS A 139 14.01 -24.77 -7.22
CA LYS A 139 13.45 -23.91 -8.27
C LYS A 139 12.04 -23.45 -7.93
N TYR A 140 11.68 -22.24 -8.35
CA TYR A 140 10.29 -21.82 -8.42
C TYR A 140 9.73 -22.12 -9.82
N PRO A 141 8.71 -22.98 -9.98
CA PRO A 141 8.23 -23.37 -11.31
C PRO A 141 7.44 -22.26 -12.01
N ALA A 142 7.55 -22.21 -13.34
CA ALA A 142 6.74 -21.36 -14.20
C ALA A 142 5.25 -21.55 -13.94
N ASN A 143 4.49 -20.47 -14.07
CA ASN A 143 3.04 -20.40 -13.94
C ASN A 143 2.51 -20.94 -12.59
N THR A 144 3.34 -20.84 -11.55
CA THR A 144 2.92 -21.15 -10.18
C THR A 144 2.41 -19.86 -9.53
N LEU A 145 1.22 -19.93 -8.91
CA LEU A 145 0.64 -18.81 -8.19
C LEU A 145 1.44 -18.48 -6.93
N VAL A 146 1.80 -17.21 -6.78
CA VAL A 146 2.24 -16.59 -5.53
C VAL A 146 1.13 -15.66 -5.04
N SER A 147 0.85 -15.72 -3.75
CA SER A 147 -0.02 -14.76 -3.09
C SER A 147 0.74 -14.06 -1.97
N TYR A 148 0.71 -12.72 -2.00
CA TYR A 148 1.42 -11.85 -1.07
C TYR A 148 0.52 -10.69 -0.66
N TYR A 149 0.45 -10.43 0.64
CA TYR A 149 -0.33 -9.34 1.22
C TYR A 149 0.52 -8.59 2.23
N ASN A 150 0.44 -7.26 2.21
CA ASN A 150 1.12 -6.44 3.20
C ASN A 150 0.36 -5.14 3.49
N HIS A 151 0.60 -4.58 4.66
CA HIS A 151 0.12 -3.27 5.08
C HIS A 151 1.29 -2.44 5.60
N TYR A 152 1.45 -1.23 5.09
CA TYR A 152 2.53 -0.35 5.50
C TYR A 152 2.18 1.13 5.35
N LEU A 153 3.01 1.99 5.92
CA LEU A 153 2.84 3.45 5.88
C LEU A 153 3.70 4.09 4.79
N THR A 154 3.19 5.17 4.20
CA THR A 154 3.91 6.02 3.24
C THR A 154 3.53 7.49 3.41
N THR A 155 4.44 8.41 3.08
CA THR A 155 4.25 9.86 3.04
C THR A 155 4.20 10.40 1.62
N ASN A 156 4.48 9.54 0.62
CA ASN A 156 4.29 9.84 -0.80
C ASN A 156 2.81 10.01 -1.14
#